data_AF-A0A846E925-F1
#
_entry.id   AF-A0A846E925-F1
#
_cell.length_a   1.000
_cell.length_b   1.000
_cell.length_c   1.000
_cell.angle_alpha   90.00
_cell.angle_beta   90.00
_cell.angle_gamma   90.00
#
_symmetry.space_group_name_H-M   'P 1'
#
loop_
_entity.id
_entity.type
_entity.pdbx_description
1 polymer ?
#
loop_
_entity_poly.entity_id
_entity_poly.type
_entity_poly.pdbx_seq_one_letter_code
_entity_poly.pdbx_strand_id
1 'polypeptide(L)'
;TPGDKRLVAYVVLQKTQDVGVNYLRQFLKERLPDYMIPGAFVLLDAFPLTANGKIDRRALKAPEQSGSDLFVSPRNAVELELVQIWSRVLKVENLGVKDNFFNLGGHSLLAFHLMGEVKTLFGQDIPLATLFQSPTIEELAIAIQQHSNSKSGTSQWSPLVVLQPHGTKPPLFCVPGSGGFPFYFYNLARSLGTDQPFYSFQAQSTDGELLTPSSIEDTATSYIQALQAVQPQGPYYLGGHSFGGKVAFEMAQQLLRQGEKVAFVAILDTTAPQKSSDRPEVDDATWLIDIAKSMQVAFAKDVEMDAEPLRSLPLAQQLQYVLNYLHQLDLLPPNADTTYVKNLLQGYKANNTVQYLPEDFQLVPITLFRASELISEENLPSELSVDMTWGWTPFSNTPVDVQFVPGNHVTMMTQPYVQEFAEKLKTCLQKIQSVSL
;
A
#
# COMPACT_ATOMS: atom_id res chain seq x y z
N THR A 1 3.70 -17.27 32.05
CA THR A 1 3.73 -16.44 33.29
C THR A 1 2.30 -16.10 33.69
N PRO A 2 1.99 -15.81 34.97
CA PRO A 2 0.62 -15.48 35.38
C PRO A 2 0.15 -14.18 34.70
N GLY A 3 -0.69 -14.35 33.67
CA GLY A 3 -1.66 -13.41 33.09
C GLY A 3 -1.19 -11.98 32.80
N ASP A 4 -0.81 -11.71 31.54
CA ASP A 4 -0.78 -10.33 31.04
C ASP A 4 -2.14 -9.66 31.28
N LYS A 5 -2.12 -8.57 32.05
CA LYS A 5 -3.32 -7.79 32.37
C LYS A 5 -3.77 -7.09 31.09
N ARG A 6 -4.96 -7.43 30.61
CA ARG A 6 -5.60 -6.79 29.45
C ARG A 6 -6.91 -6.11 29.82
N LEU A 7 -7.24 -5.04 29.09
CA LEU A 7 -8.53 -4.39 29.19
C LEU A 7 -9.60 -5.20 28.46
N VAL A 8 -10.76 -5.38 29.10
CA VAL A 8 -11.93 -6.08 28.55
C VAL A 8 -13.15 -5.20 28.72
N ALA A 9 -13.91 -4.98 27.63
CA ALA A 9 -15.17 -4.25 27.66
C ALA A 9 -16.35 -5.22 27.64
N TYR A 10 -17.29 -5.04 28.57
CA TYR A 10 -18.58 -5.75 28.59
C TYR A 10 -19.67 -4.79 28.18
N VAL A 11 -20.48 -5.16 27.19
CA VAL A 11 -21.44 -4.25 26.55
C VAL A 11 -22.81 -4.92 26.46
N VAL A 12 -23.86 -4.19 26.82
CA VAL A 12 -25.26 -4.60 26.60
C VAL A 12 -25.83 -3.68 25.53
N LEU A 13 -26.25 -4.23 24.40
CA LEU A 13 -26.86 -3.47 23.32
C LEU A 13 -28.35 -3.24 23.61
N GLN A 14 -28.86 -2.07 23.24
CA GLN A 14 -30.30 -1.87 23.21
C GLN A 14 -30.90 -2.65 22.03
N LYS A 15 -32.05 -3.31 22.25
CA LYS A 15 -32.69 -4.29 21.33
C LYS A 15 -32.90 -3.83 19.87
N THR A 16 -32.71 -2.56 19.55
CA THR A 16 -32.89 -1.96 18.23
C THR A 16 -31.58 -1.61 17.51
N GLN A 17 -30.43 -1.96 18.08
CA GLN A 17 -29.12 -1.65 17.49
C GLN A 17 -28.34 -2.94 17.18
N ASP A 18 -28.08 -3.16 15.90
CA ASP A 18 -27.14 -4.17 15.42
C ASP A 18 -25.76 -3.51 15.25
N VAL A 19 -24.99 -3.47 16.33
CA VAL A 19 -23.67 -2.81 16.38
C VAL A 19 -22.60 -3.86 16.63
N GLY A 20 -21.74 -4.04 15.62
CA GLY A 20 -20.63 -4.99 15.70
C GLY A 20 -19.47 -4.51 16.58
N VAL A 21 -18.69 -5.46 17.09
CA VAL A 21 -17.49 -5.22 17.92
C VAL A 21 -16.47 -4.32 17.22
N ASN A 22 -16.32 -4.44 15.90
CA ASN A 22 -15.40 -3.63 15.10
C ASN A 22 -15.76 -2.14 15.11
N TYR A 23 -17.05 -1.82 15.06
CA TYR A 23 -17.53 -0.44 15.17
C TYR A 23 -17.17 0.15 16.54
N LEU A 24 -17.41 -0.58 17.63
CA LEU A 24 -17.07 -0.14 18.98
C LEU A 24 -15.56 0.07 19.15
N ARG A 25 -14.74 -0.82 18.57
CA ARG A 25 -13.29 -0.71 18.62
C ARG A 25 -12.79 0.54 17.89
N GLN A 26 -13.28 0.82 16.69
CA GLN A 26 -12.92 2.04 15.96
C GLN A 26 -13.43 3.30 16.67
N PHE A 27 -14.67 3.29 17.15
CA PHE A 27 -15.25 4.38 17.91
C PHE A 27 -14.40 4.78 19.13
N LEU A 28 -13.81 3.80 19.83
CA LEU A 28 -12.92 4.03 20.96
C LEU A 28 -11.53 4.49 20.54
N LYS A 29 -10.96 3.98 19.43
CA LYS A 29 -9.66 4.42 18.90
C LYS A 29 -9.63 5.90 18.53
N GLU A 30 -10.76 6.44 18.09
CA GLU A 30 -10.90 7.88 17.79
C GLU A 30 -10.90 8.77 19.06
N ARG A 31 -11.11 8.19 20.25
CA ARG A 31 -11.43 8.95 21.48
C ARG A 31 -10.52 8.64 22.65
N LEU A 32 -9.77 7.55 22.60
CA LEU A 32 -8.92 7.08 23.69
C LEU A 32 -7.51 6.74 23.17
N PRO A 33 -6.47 6.94 23.99
CA PRO A 33 -5.12 6.45 23.69
C PRO A 33 -5.10 4.92 23.50
N ASP A 34 -4.16 4.42 22.69
CA ASP A 34 -4.08 3.00 22.31
C ASP A 34 -4.06 2.02 23.49
N TYR A 35 -3.35 2.37 24.58
CA TYR A 35 -3.27 1.53 25.77
C TYR A 35 -4.58 1.46 26.58
N MET A 36 -5.56 2.32 26.29
CA MET A 36 -6.90 2.30 26.89
C MET A 36 -7.91 1.53 26.03
N ILE A 37 -7.52 1.07 24.84
CA ILE A 37 -8.40 0.32 23.95
C ILE A 37 -8.55 -1.13 24.46
N PRO A 38 -9.77 -1.60 24.74
CA PRO A 38 -9.99 -2.98 25.19
C PRO A 38 -9.47 -4.01 24.18
N GLY A 39 -8.69 -4.97 24.65
CA GLY A 39 -8.23 -6.10 23.85
C GLY A 39 -9.38 -7.02 23.44
N ALA A 40 -10.43 -7.11 24.26
CA ALA A 40 -11.62 -7.93 24.01
C ALA A 40 -12.92 -7.18 24.33
N PHE A 41 -13.98 -7.52 23.61
CA PHE A 41 -15.35 -7.04 23.82
C PHE A 41 -16.27 -8.25 24.02
N VAL A 42 -17.10 -8.22 25.06
CA VAL A 42 -18.07 -9.27 25.37
C VAL A 42 -19.46 -8.66 25.35
N LEU A 43 -20.30 -9.12 24.41
CA LEU A 43 -21.70 -8.73 24.35
C LEU A 43 -22.51 -9.55 25.36
N LEU A 44 -23.34 -8.88 26.15
CA LEU A 44 -24.21 -9.48 27.15
C LEU A 44 -25.66 -9.10 26.87
N ASP A 45 -26.59 -10.00 27.17
CA ASP A 45 -28.02 -9.69 27.14
C ASP A 45 -28.40 -8.72 28.29
N ALA A 46 -27.74 -8.88 29.45
CA ALA A 46 -27.88 -8.03 30.62
C ALA A 46 -26.65 -8.13 31.52
N PHE A 47 -26.37 -7.09 32.30
CA PHE A 47 -25.34 -7.16 33.33
C PHE A 47 -25.78 -8.08 34.48
N PRO A 48 -24.93 -9.00 34.95
CA PRO A 48 -25.22 -9.77 36.16
C PRO A 48 -25.22 -8.84 37.38
N LEU A 49 -26.23 -8.96 38.23
CA LEU A 49 -26.41 -8.14 39.43
C LEU A 49 -26.33 -9.00 40.70
N THR A 50 -25.75 -8.43 41.75
CA THR A 50 -25.83 -8.94 43.12
C THR A 50 -27.25 -8.77 43.67
N ALA A 51 -27.56 -9.44 44.79
CA ALA A 51 -28.85 -9.28 45.49
C ALA A 51 -29.19 -7.83 45.88
N ASN A 52 -28.18 -6.95 45.97
CA ASN A 52 -28.33 -5.53 46.28
C ASN A 52 -28.37 -4.63 45.02
N GLY A 53 -28.50 -5.21 43.83
CA GLY A 53 -28.64 -4.47 42.56
C GLY A 53 -27.35 -3.88 41.99
N LYS A 54 -26.17 -4.16 42.57
CA LYS A 54 -24.87 -3.76 42.01
C LYS A 54 -24.35 -4.78 41.01
N ILE A 55 -23.59 -4.35 39.99
CA ILE A 55 -22.93 -5.25 39.02
C ILE A 55 -22.04 -6.27 39.75
N ASP A 56 -22.31 -7.55 39.52
CA ASP A 56 -21.48 -8.64 40.02
C ASP A 56 -20.32 -8.90 39.05
N ARG A 57 -19.19 -8.25 39.32
CA ARG A 57 -17.97 -8.40 38.51
C ARG A 57 -17.40 -9.82 38.53
N ARG A 58 -17.72 -10.65 39.53
CA ARG A 58 -17.24 -12.04 39.61
C ARG A 58 -18.05 -12.96 38.71
N ALA A 59 -19.29 -12.59 38.41
CA ALA A 59 -20.18 -13.31 37.50
C ALA A 59 -19.98 -12.92 36.03
N LEU A 60 -19.17 -11.91 35.73
CA LEU A 60 -18.78 -11.57 34.35
C LEU A 60 -17.88 -12.70 33.80
N LYS A 61 -18.38 -13.42 32.80
CA LYS A 61 -17.62 -14.47 32.11
C LYS A 61 -16.35 -13.88 31.50
N ALA A 62 -15.21 -14.54 31.70
CA ALA A 62 -14.00 -14.15 30.99
C ALA A 62 -14.24 -14.21 29.47
N PRO A 63 -13.72 -13.25 28.69
CA PRO A 63 -13.79 -13.34 27.23
C PRO A 63 -13.08 -14.62 26.77
N GLU A 64 -13.81 -15.47 26.07
CA GLU A 64 -13.21 -16.56 25.30
C GLU A 64 -12.18 -15.95 24.34
N GLN A 65 -11.01 -16.57 24.19
CA GLN A 65 -10.00 -16.11 23.24
C GLN A 65 -10.52 -16.33 21.82
N SER A 66 -11.25 -15.36 21.28
CA SER A 66 -11.82 -15.46 19.94
C SER A 66 -11.86 -14.08 19.31
N GLY A 67 -11.10 -13.91 18.23
CA GLY A 67 -11.31 -12.84 17.25
C GLY A 67 -12.76 -12.86 16.75
N SER A 68 -13.32 -11.68 16.51
CA SER A 68 -14.71 -11.52 16.08
C SER A 68 -14.86 -11.78 14.58
N ASP A 69 -15.40 -12.95 14.25
CA ASP A 69 -16.46 -13.24 13.27
C ASP A 69 -16.42 -14.75 13.01
N LEU A 70 -17.21 -15.52 13.80
CA LEU A 70 -17.27 -16.99 13.79
C LEU A 70 -15.91 -17.64 13.51
N PHE A 71 -15.05 -17.78 14.53
CA PHE A 71 -13.78 -18.52 14.39
C PHE A 71 -14.02 -19.85 13.66
N VAL A 72 -13.60 -19.92 12.40
CA VAL A 72 -13.67 -21.11 11.58
C VAL A 72 -12.27 -21.70 11.52
N SER A 73 -12.07 -22.85 12.14
CA SER A 73 -10.79 -23.57 12.07
C SER A 73 -10.47 -24.00 10.63
N PRO A 74 -9.18 -24.16 10.27
CA PRO A 74 -8.79 -24.70 8.98
C PRO A 74 -9.43 -26.07 8.72
N ARG A 75 -10.04 -26.22 7.55
CA ARG A 75 -10.86 -27.37 7.15
C ARG A 75 -10.11 -28.35 6.27
N ASN A 76 -9.00 -27.91 5.67
CA ASN A 76 -8.15 -28.71 4.80
C ASN A 76 -6.66 -28.37 5.00
N ALA A 77 -5.79 -29.17 4.39
CA ALA A 77 -4.34 -29.02 4.55
C ALA A 77 -3.81 -27.67 4.02
N VAL A 78 -4.37 -27.13 2.92
CA VAL A 78 -3.95 -25.84 2.36
C VAL A 78 -4.29 -24.71 3.33
N GLU A 79 -5.50 -24.70 3.88
CA GLU A 79 -5.91 -23.72 4.89
C GLU A 79 -5.05 -23.82 6.16
N LEU A 80 -4.69 -25.04 6.59
CA LEU A 80 -3.84 -25.24 7.76
C LEU A 80 -2.43 -24.66 7.56
N GLU A 81 -1.82 -24.89 6.41
CA GLU A 81 -0.51 -24.34 6.06
C GLU A 81 -0.55 -22.80 5.97
N LEU A 82 -1.59 -22.24 5.36
CA LEU A 82 -1.79 -20.79 5.30
C LEU A 82 -1.99 -20.17 6.69
N VAL A 83 -2.75 -20.82 7.59
CA VAL A 83 -2.86 -20.40 9.00
C VAL A 83 -1.47 -20.33 9.66
N GLN A 84 -0.60 -21.32 9.42
CA GLN A 84 0.75 -21.33 10.00
C GLN A 84 1.62 -20.21 9.42
N ILE A 85 1.57 -19.97 8.11
CA ILE A 85 2.29 -18.87 7.46
C ILE A 85 1.80 -17.53 8.03
N TRP A 86 0.49 -17.29 8.07
CA TRP A 86 -0.08 -16.05 8.62
C TRP A 86 0.34 -15.85 10.07
N SER A 87 0.28 -16.91 10.88
CA SER A 87 0.61 -16.84 12.30
C SER A 87 2.06 -16.42 12.51
N ARG A 88 3.00 -16.97 11.73
CA ARG A 88 4.42 -16.58 11.77
C ARG A 88 4.64 -15.15 11.30
N VAL A 89 4.06 -14.78 10.16
CA VAL A 89 4.26 -13.48 9.52
C VAL A 89 3.64 -12.35 10.34
N LEU A 90 2.40 -12.51 10.81
CA LEU A 90 1.66 -11.51 11.57
C LEU A 90 1.97 -11.55 13.07
N LYS A 91 2.64 -12.62 13.56
CA LYS A 91 2.85 -12.89 14.99
C LYS A 91 1.52 -12.93 15.77
N VAL A 92 0.48 -13.51 15.16
CA VAL A 92 -0.86 -13.67 15.72
C VAL A 92 -1.18 -15.15 15.95
N GLU A 93 -1.65 -15.48 17.15
CA GLU A 93 -2.11 -16.83 17.50
C GLU A 93 -3.63 -16.98 17.30
N ASN A 94 -4.10 -18.22 17.12
CA ASN A 94 -5.53 -18.58 17.00
C ASN A 94 -6.27 -17.90 15.83
N LEU A 95 -5.68 -17.99 14.63
CA LEU A 95 -6.29 -17.50 13.39
C LEU A 95 -7.39 -18.43 12.87
N GLY A 96 -8.54 -17.86 12.53
CA GLY A 96 -9.60 -18.50 11.76
C GLY A 96 -9.40 -18.29 10.26
N VAL A 97 -9.96 -19.17 9.43
CA VAL A 97 -9.78 -19.09 7.96
C VAL A 97 -10.43 -17.85 7.33
N LYS A 98 -11.36 -17.22 8.04
CA LYS A 98 -12.03 -15.98 7.61
C LYS A 98 -11.31 -14.72 8.07
N ASP A 99 -10.21 -14.86 8.82
CA ASP A 99 -9.46 -13.70 9.26
C ASP A 99 -8.78 -13.04 8.06
N ASN A 100 -9.06 -11.74 7.91
CA ASN A 100 -8.50 -10.93 6.85
C ASN A 100 -7.09 -10.47 7.22
N PHE A 101 -6.12 -10.78 6.36
CA PHE A 101 -4.71 -10.46 6.54
C PHE A 101 -4.45 -9.00 6.92
N PHE A 102 -5.10 -8.07 6.23
CA PHE A 102 -4.90 -6.63 6.42
C PHE A 102 -5.59 -6.11 7.68
N ASN A 103 -6.74 -6.68 8.05
CA ASN A 103 -7.43 -6.32 9.30
C ASN A 103 -6.61 -6.75 10.54
N LEU A 104 -5.77 -7.77 10.40
CA LEU A 104 -4.87 -8.26 11.44
C LEU A 104 -3.56 -7.46 11.54
N GLY A 105 -3.43 -6.35 10.80
CA GLY A 105 -2.21 -5.54 10.79
C GLY A 105 -1.23 -5.92 9.67
N GLY A 106 -1.62 -6.81 8.76
CA GLY A 106 -0.87 -7.10 7.55
C GLY A 106 -0.72 -5.86 6.65
N HIS A 107 0.46 -5.71 6.04
CA HIS A 107 0.77 -4.64 5.09
C HIS A 107 1.60 -5.20 3.93
N SER A 108 1.91 -4.37 2.93
CA SER A 108 2.53 -4.76 1.65
C SER A 108 3.76 -5.65 1.75
N LEU A 109 4.65 -5.38 2.71
CA LEU A 109 5.86 -6.19 2.90
C LEU A 109 5.56 -7.52 3.58
N LEU A 110 4.73 -7.53 4.63
CA LEU A 110 4.28 -8.78 5.25
C LEU A 110 3.52 -9.63 4.23
N ALA A 111 2.69 -9.00 3.38
CA ALA A 111 2.01 -9.62 2.26
C ALA A 111 3.01 -10.21 1.24
N PHE A 112 4.06 -9.47 0.91
CA PHE A 112 5.14 -9.93 0.03
C PHE A 112 5.93 -11.11 0.64
N HIS A 113 6.29 -11.02 1.93
CA HIS A 113 6.98 -12.09 2.67
C HIS A 113 6.16 -13.37 2.71
N LEU A 114 4.89 -13.22 3.06
CA LEU A 114 3.89 -14.29 3.10
C LEU A 114 3.70 -14.95 1.73
N MET A 115 3.63 -14.17 0.65
CA MET A 115 3.53 -14.76 -0.69
C MET A 115 4.83 -15.46 -1.12
N GLY A 116 5.98 -15.00 -0.64
CA GLY A 116 7.26 -15.71 -0.76
C GLY A 116 7.26 -17.07 -0.04
N GLU A 117 6.71 -17.14 1.18
CA GLU A 117 6.50 -18.40 1.90
C GLU A 117 5.50 -19.32 1.18
N VAL A 118 4.37 -18.77 0.70
CA VAL A 118 3.37 -19.50 -0.10
C VAL A 118 4.01 -20.08 -1.36
N LYS A 119 4.80 -19.29 -2.11
CA LYS A 119 5.52 -19.77 -3.30
C LYS A 119 6.47 -20.92 -2.97
N THR A 120 7.22 -20.79 -1.88
CA THR A 120 8.17 -21.82 -1.43
C THR A 120 7.46 -23.12 -1.05
N LEU A 121 6.35 -23.02 -0.32
CA LEU A 121 5.61 -24.17 0.18
C LEU A 121 4.82 -24.90 -0.92
N PHE A 122 4.13 -24.15 -1.79
CA PHE A 122 3.25 -24.71 -2.81
C PHE A 122 3.91 -24.88 -4.18
N GLY A 123 5.13 -24.37 -4.37
CA GLY A 123 5.88 -24.44 -5.62
C GLY A 123 5.19 -23.70 -6.78
N GLN A 124 4.36 -22.71 -6.48
CA GLN A 124 3.53 -21.99 -7.45
C GLN A 124 3.83 -20.50 -7.40
N ASP A 125 4.00 -19.90 -8.57
CA ASP A 125 4.19 -18.45 -8.70
C ASP A 125 2.83 -17.75 -8.74
N ILE A 126 2.24 -17.55 -7.57
CA ILE A 126 0.95 -16.89 -7.44
C ILE A 126 1.19 -15.38 -7.36
N PRO A 127 0.55 -14.56 -8.22
CA PRO A 127 0.72 -13.12 -8.19
C PRO A 127 0.35 -12.56 -6.81
N LEU A 128 1.16 -11.63 -6.27
CA LEU A 128 0.88 -10.98 -4.98
C LEU A 128 -0.50 -10.29 -4.97
N ALA A 129 -0.96 -9.78 -6.11
CA ALA A 129 -2.31 -9.24 -6.28
C ALA A 129 -3.44 -10.19 -5.82
N THR A 130 -3.22 -11.51 -5.91
CA THR A 130 -4.18 -12.55 -5.47
C THR A 130 -4.52 -12.39 -4.00
N LEU A 131 -3.55 -12.10 -3.13
CA LEU A 131 -3.80 -11.88 -1.70
C LEU A 131 -4.66 -10.64 -1.45
N PHE A 132 -4.57 -9.61 -2.28
CA PHE A 132 -5.38 -8.40 -2.13
C PHE A 132 -6.83 -8.64 -2.55
N GLN A 133 -7.03 -9.48 -3.57
CA GLN A 133 -8.35 -9.90 -4.05
C GLN A 133 -8.99 -10.96 -3.16
N SER A 134 -8.15 -11.79 -2.52
CA SER A 134 -8.53 -12.91 -1.65
C SER A 134 -7.83 -12.77 -0.29
N PRO A 135 -8.20 -11.76 0.52
CA PRO A 135 -7.44 -11.36 1.71
C PRO A 135 -7.65 -12.26 2.93
N THR A 136 -8.54 -13.24 2.86
CA THR A 136 -8.70 -14.26 3.92
C THR A 136 -7.98 -15.56 3.54
N ILE A 137 -7.66 -16.36 4.55
CA ILE A 137 -7.04 -17.68 4.35
C ILE A 137 -7.95 -18.59 3.51
N GLU A 138 -9.27 -18.55 3.74
CA GLU A 138 -10.28 -19.29 2.96
C GLU A 138 -10.22 -18.91 1.47
N GLU A 139 -10.29 -17.62 1.16
CA GLU A 139 -10.28 -17.15 -0.22
C GLU A 139 -8.95 -17.44 -0.91
N LEU A 140 -7.82 -17.22 -0.22
CA LEU A 140 -6.50 -17.50 -0.80
C LEU A 140 -6.29 -19.00 -1.02
N ALA A 141 -6.75 -19.86 -0.12
CA ALA A 141 -6.68 -21.31 -0.31
C ALA A 141 -7.42 -21.74 -1.58
N ILE A 142 -8.59 -21.15 -1.85
CA ILE A 142 -9.35 -21.40 -3.08
C ILE A 142 -8.55 -20.93 -4.31
N ALA A 143 -7.96 -19.73 -4.25
CA ALA A 143 -7.17 -19.19 -5.37
C ALA A 143 -5.94 -20.05 -5.68
N ILE A 144 -5.22 -20.54 -4.65
CA ILE A 144 -4.08 -21.47 -4.81
C ILE A 144 -4.52 -22.76 -5.52
N GLN A 145 -5.66 -23.32 -5.11
CA GLN A 145 -6.19 -24.56 -5.70
C GLN A 145 -6.64 -24.34 -7.16
N GLN A 146 -7.23 -23.20 -7.47
CA GLN A 146 -7.62 -22.84 -8.84
C GLN A 146 -6.40 -22.67 -9.75
N HIS A 147 -5.33 -22.04 -9.27
CA HIS A 147 -4.05 -21.97 -9.97
C HIS A 147 -3.37 -23.34 -10.17
N SER A 148 -3.53 -24.25 -9.21
CA SER A 148 -3.01 -25.62 -9.31
C SER A 148 -3.69 -26.44 -10.42
N ASN A 149 -4.98 -26.21 -10.64
CA ASN A 149 -5.80 -26.92 -11.63
C ASN A 149 -5.69 -26.33 -13.05
N SER A 150 -5.11 -25.14 -13.19
CA SER A 150 -4.95 -24.42 -14.46
C SER A 150 -3.57 -24.61 -15.10
N LYS A 151 -2.91 -25.77 -14.89
CA LYS A 151 -1.66 -26.20 -15.56
C LYS A 151 -1.73 -26.32 -17.10
N SER A 152 -2.77 -25.77 -17.73
CA SER A 152 -2.90 -25.52 -19.16
C SER A 152 -3.39 -24.08 -19.38
N GLY A 153 -2.47 -23.12 -19.44
CA GLY A 153 -2.79 -21.77 -19.87
C GLY A 153 -1.81 -20.76 -19.29
N THR A 154 -0.98 -20.20 -20.16
CA THR A 154 -0.22 -18.97 -19.92
C THR A 154 -1.13 -17.92 -19.28
N SER A 155 -1.07 -17.74 -17.96
CA SER A 155 -1.65 -16.54 -17.35
C SER A 155 -0.84 -15.37 -17.88
N GLN A 156 -1.40 -14.65 -18.84
CA GLN A 156 -0.74 -13.54 -19.50
C GLN A 156 -0.44 -12.48 -18.43
N TRP A 157 0.84 -12.23 -18.18
CA TRP A 157 1.26 -11.22 -17.21
C TRP A 157 0.64 -9.87 -17.61
N SER A 158 0.11 -9.15 -16.62
CA SER A 158 -0.45 -7.82 -16.79
C SER A 158 0.24 -6.85 -15.82
N PRO A 159 0.62 -5.65 -16.28
CA PRO A 159 1.11 -4.60 -15.39
C PRO A 159 -0.01 -4.07 -14.48
N LEU A 160 -1.28 -4.30 -14.80
CA LEU A 160 -2.40 -3.78 -14.01
C LEU A 160 -2.65 -4.66 -12.78
N VAL A 161 -2.64 -4.03 -11.61
CA VAL A 161 -2.95 -4.64 -10.32
C VAL A 161 -4.32 -4.16 -9.86
N VAL A 162 -5.24 -5.11 -9.70
CA VAL A 162 -6.58 -4.86 -9.17
C VAL A 162 -6.53 -4.83 -7.65
N LEU A 163 -6.74 -3.67 -7.04
CA LEU A 163 -6.80 -3.51 -5.58
C LEU A 163 -8.23 -3.52 -5.06
N GLN A 164 -9.15 -2.83 -5.77
CA GLN A 164 -10.57 -2.80 -5.45
C GLN A 164 -11.38 -2.74 -6.77
N PRO A 165 -11.91 -3.87 -7.29
CA PRO A 165 -12.52 -3.90 -8.62
C PRO A 165 -13.96 -3.39 -8.67
N HIS A 166 -14.67 -3.39 -7.55
CA HIS A 166 -16.11 -3.13 -7.48
C HIS A 166 -16.41 -1.69 -7.05
N GLY A 167 -17.57 -1.21 -7.48
CA GLY A 167 -18.07 0.13 -7.18
C GLY A 167 -18.77 0.76 -8.38
N THR A 168 -19.56 1.79 -8.13
CA THR A 168 -20.31 2.51 -9.17
C THR A 168 -19.61 3.80 -9.63
N LYS A 169 -18.63 4.28 -8.87
CA LYS A 169 -17.85 5.48 -9.22
C LYS A 169 -16.85 5.19 -10.34
N PRO A 170 -16.40 6.23 -11.07
CA PRO A 170 -15.30 6.11 -12.02
C PRO A 170 -14.06 5.48 -11.38
N PRO A 171 -13.41 4.49 -12.01
CA PRO A 171 -12.19 3.87 -11.49
C PRO A 171 -11.04 4.86 -11.35
N LEU A 172 -10.28 4.77 -10.25
CA LEU A 172 -9.03 5.49 -10.06
C LEU A 172 -7.85 4.57 -10.40
N PHE A 173 -6.99 5.02 -11.31
CA PHE A 173 -5.76 4.31 -11.71
C PHE A 173 -4.54 5.03 -11.14
N CYS A 174 -3.89 4.45 -10.13
CA CYS A 174 -2.77 5.06 -9.42
C CYS A 174 -1.44 4.35 -9.68
N VAL A 175 -0.45 5.08 -10.18
CA VAL A 175 0.91 4.56 -10.43
C VAL A 175 1.77 4.67 -9.16
N PRO A 176 2.46 3.60 -8.72
CA PRO A 176 3.33 3.67 -7.56
C PRO A 176 4.62 4.46 -7.83
N GLY A 177 5.25 4.92 -6.75
CA GLY A 177 6.60 5.46 -6.74
C GLY A 177 7.70 4.46 -7.10
N SER A 178 8.95 4.93 -6.99
CA SER A 178 10.16 4.26 -7.49
C SER A 178 10.45 2.89 -6.88
N GLY A 179 9.84 2.55 -5.74
CA GLY A 179 9.88 1.21 -5.15
C GLY A 179 9.07 0.15 -5.91
N GLY A 180 8.22 0.53 -6.88
CA GLY A 180 7.56 -0.40 -7.82
C GLY A 180 6.46 -1.30 -7.25
N PHE A 181 6.28 -1.35 -5.93
CA PHE A 181 5.25 -2.14 -5.28
C PHE A 181 3.96 -1.33 -5.08
N PRO A 182 2.84 -1.65 -5.77
CA PRO A 182 1.60 -0.87 -5.67
C PRO A 182 0.84 -1.04 -4.35
N PHE A 183 1.23 -2.01 -3.55
CA PHE A 183 0.39 -2.56 -2.49
C PHE A 183 0.19 -1.61 -1.30
N TYR A 184 1.05 -0.60 -1.12
CA TYR A 184 0.82 0.41 -0.08
C TYR A 184 -0.42 1.27 -0.37
N PHE A 185 -0.88 1.32 -1.62
CA PHE A 185 -2.16 1.93 -1.96
C PHE A 185 -3.38 1.17 -1.45
N TYR A 186 -3.23 -0.07 -0.97
CA TYR A 186 -4.39 -0.83 -0.49
C TYR A 186 -5.14 -0.12 0.63
N ASN A 187 -4.40 0.44 1.60
CA ASN A 187 -5.02 1.18 2.71
C ASN A 187 -5.74 2.43 2.22
N LEU A 188 -5.20 3.11 1.21
CA LEU A 188 -5.85 4.24 0.56
C LEU A 188 -7.14 3.78 -0.16
N ALA A 189 -7.05 2.75 -1.00
CA ALA A 189 -8.18 2.19 -1.74
C ALA A 189 -9.35 1.81 -0.81
N ARG A 190 -9.06 1.11 0.30
CA ARG A 190 -10.08 0.77 1.30
C ARG A 190 -10.67 2.00 1.97
N SER A 191 -9.83 2.97 2.31
CA SER A 191 -10.26 4.20 3.00
C SER A 191 -11.13 5.08 2.10
N LEU A 192 -11.00 4.97 0.77
CA LEU A 192 -11.90 5.61 -0.21
C LEU A 192 -13.33 5.03 -0.21
N GLY A 193 -13.54 3.89 0.43
CA GLY A 193 -14.83 3.19 0.52
C GLY A 193 -15.05 2.23 -0.65
N THR A 194 -15.87 1.19 -0.42
CA THR A 194 -16.06 0.05 -1.35
C THR A 194 -16.75 0.39 -2.65
N ASP A 195 -17.29 1.60 -2.79
CA ASP A 195 -17.96 2.08 -3.99
C ASP A 195 -17.01 2.81 -4.97
N GLN A 196 -15.73 2.96 -4.61
CA GLN A 196 -14.70 3.59 -5.43
C GLN A 196 -13.75 2.53 -6.03
N PRO A 197 -13.91 2.11 -7.30
CA PRO A 197 -12.96 1.18 -7.89
C PRO A 197 -11.55 1.79 -7.91
N PHE A 198 -10.54 0.96 -7.61
CA PHE A 198 -9.15 1.38 -7.49
C PHE A 198 -8.21 0.32 -8.08
N TYR A 199 -7.38 0.77 -9.01
CA TYR A 199 -6.40 -0.03 -9.72
C TYR A 199 -5.03 0.62 -9.57
N SER A 200 -3.99 -0.21 -9.64
CA SER A 200 -2.61 0.26 -9.63
C SER A 200 -1.79 -0.49 -10.66
N PHE A 201 -0.48 -0.25 -10.69
CA PHE A 201 0.42 -0.83 -11.67
C PHE A 201 1.63 -1.45 -11.01
N GLN A 202 2.18 -2.47 -11.64
CA GLN A 202 3.43 -3.12 -11.25
C GLN A 202 4.35 -3.22 -12.44
N ALA A 203 5.65 -3.03 -12.18
CA ALA A 203 6.68 -3.26 -13.18
C ALA A 203 6.76 -4.75 -13.53
N GLN A 204 7.13 -5.04 -14.78
CA GLN A 204 7.36 -6.43 -15.21
C GLN A 204 8.62 -6.97 -14.55
N SER A 205 8.55 -8.22 -14.11
CA SER A 205 9.72 -8.99 -13.69
C SER A 205 9.81 -10.28 -14.50
N THR A 206 11.00 -10.61 -14.98
CA THR A 206 11.31 -11.89 -15.66
C THR A 206 12.38 -12.60 -14.84
N ASP A 207 12.14 -13.83 -14.41
CA ASP A 207 13.05 -14.62 -13.56
C ASP A 207 13.54 -13.88 -12.29
N GLY A 208 12.69 -13.00 -11.76
CA GLY A 208 13.00 -12.17 -10.59
C GLY A 208 13.72 -10.86 -10.92
N GLU A 209 14.20 -10.65 -12.14
CA GLU A 209 14.78 -9.38 -12.60
C GLU A 209 13.69 -8.40 -13.05
N LEU A 210 13.68 -7.20 -12.48
CA LEU A 210 12.80 -6.12 -12.92
C LEU A 210 13.22 -5.70 -14.33
N LEU A 211 12.30 -5.80 -15.29
CA LEU A 211 12.49 -5.16 -16.58
C LEU A 211 12.43 -3.66 -16.34
N THR A 212 13.55 -2.99 -16.53
CA THR A 212 13.61 -1.54 -16.48
C THR A 212 13.07 -0.99 -17.81
N PRO A 213 11.91 -0.32 -17.82
CA PRO A 213 11.48 0.40 -19.00
C PRO A 213 12.53 1.46 -19.36
N SER A 214 12.74 1.69 -20.66
CA SER A 214 13.74 2.64 -21.16
C SER A 214 13.40 4.09 -20.85
N SER A 215 12.13 4.40 -20.62
CA SER A 215 11.63 5.77 -20.42
C SER A 215 10.29 5.80 -19.66
N ILE A 216 9.88 7.00 -19.20
CA ILE A 216 8.56 7.22 -18.60
C ILE A 216 7.46 7.01 -19.66
N GLU A 217 7.73 7.36 -20.90
CA GLU A 217 6.86 7.27 -22.07
C GLU A 217 6.54 5.81 -22.43
N ASP A 218 7.56 4.94 -22.42
CA ASP A 218 7.38 3.50 -22.64
C ASP A 218 6.56 2.85 -21.51
N THR A 219 6.83 3.28 -20.27
CA THR A 219 6.07 2.83 -19.09
C THR A 219 4.60 3.22 -19.21
N ALA A 220 4.33 4.49 -19.53
CA ALA A 220 2.98 5.00 -19.72
C ALA A 220 2.24 4.28 -20.86
N THR A 221 2.92 4.00 -21.97
CA THR A 221 2.35 3.24 -23.10
C THR A 221 1.88 1.86 -22.65
N SER A 222 2.72 1.12 -21.93
CA SER A 222 2.39 -0.22 -21.41
C SER A 222 1.20 -0.17 -20.44
N TYR A 223 1.19 0.82 -19.53
CA TYR A 223 0.13 0.98 -18.54
C TYR A 223 -1.21 1.39 -19.16
N ILE A 224 -1.21 2.24 -20.19
CA ILE A 224 -2.42 2.62 -20.93
C ILE A 224 -3.05 1.40 -21.61
N GLN A 225 -2.25 0.54 -22.24
CA GLN A 225 -2.77 -0.67 -22.89
C GLN A 225 -3.51 -1.57 -21.90
N ALA A 226 -2.94 -1.77 -20.70
CA ALA A 226 -3.57 -2.58 -19.67
C ALA A 226 -4.79 -1.90 -19.02
N LEU A 227 -4.73 -0.58 -18.83
CA LEU A 227 -5.84 0.24 -18.34
C LEU A 227 -7.03 0.21 -19.30
N GLN A 228 -6.80 0.34 -20.61
CA GLN A 228 -7.86 0.35 -21.64
C GLN A 228 -8.55 -1.00 -21.80
N ALA A 229 -7.90 -2.10 -21.39
CA ALA A 229 -8.55 -3.40 -21.30
C ALA A 229 -9.65 -3.45 -20.21
N VAL A 230 -9.56 -2.59 -19.19
CA VAL A 230 -10.56 -2.47 -18.11
C VAL A 230 -11.54 -1.31 -18.35
N GLN A 231 -11.04 -0.16 -18.79
CA GLN A 231 -11.84 1.00 -19.12
C GLN A 231 -11.50 1.48 -20.55
N PRO A 232 -12.26 1.08 -21.57
CA PRO A 232 -11.93 1.38 -22.97
C PRO A 232 -12.00 2.87 -23.35
N GLN A 233 -12.77 3.67 -22.61
CA GLN A 233 -13.00 5.09 -22.91
C GLN A 233 -12.99 5.93 -21.64
N GLY A 234 -12.55 7.17 -21.77
CA GLY A 234 -12.56 8.17 -20.71
C GLY A 234 -13.98 8.65 -20.33
N PRO A 235 -14.09 9.55 -19.36
CA PRO A 235 -13.00 10.28 -18.75
C PRO A 235 -12.17 9.43 -17.77
N TYR A 236 -10.84 9.53 -17.87
CA TYR A 236 -9.90 8.83 -16.99
C TYR A 236 -9.59 9.62 -15.73
N TYR A 237 -9.51 8.92 -14.60
CA TYR A 237 -9.11 9.44 -13.30
C TYR A 237 -7.76 8.81 -12.97
N LEU A 238 -6.70 9.59 -13.05
CA LEU A 238 -5.33 9.12 -12.92
C LEU A 238 -4.71 9.68 -11.64
N GLY A 239 -3.75 8.96 -11.08
CA GLY A 239 -2.92 9.48 -10.01
C GLY A 239 -1.57 8.80 -9.95
N GLY A 240 -0.63 9.39 -9.21
CA GLY A 240 0.67 8.77 -9.07
C GLY A 240 1.47 9.33 -7.91
N HIS A 241 2.13 8.43 -7.19
CA HIS A 241 2.98 8.77 -6.05
C HIS A 241 4.44 8.87 -6.47
N SER A 242 5.14 9.93 -6.06
CA SER A 242 6.57 10.09 -6.33
C SER A 242 6.86 9.98 -7.83
N PHE A 243 7.81 9.12 -8.24
CA PHE A 243 8.03 8.71 -9.63
C PHE A 243 6.74 8.46 -10.42
N GLY A 244 5.77 7.76 -9.83
CA GLY A 244 4.49 7.44 -10.45
C GLY A 244 3.67 8.68 -10.84
N GLY A 245 3.87 9.84 -10.19
CA GLY A 245 3.20 11.09 -10.56
C GLY A 245 3.59 11.57 -11.96
N LYS A 246 4.87 11.42 -12.33
CA LYS A 246 5.35 11.73 -13.68
C LYS A 246 4.81 10.75 -14.72
N VAL A 247 4.76 9.46 -14.37
CA VAL A 247 4.15 8.44 -15.24
C VAL A 247 2.66 8.67 -15.44
N ALA A 248 1.92 9.00 -14.38
CA ALA A 248 0.49 9.29 -14.47
C ALA A 248 0.21 10.55 -15.32
N PHE A 249 1.09 11.56 -15.24
CA PHE A 249 1.02 12.72 -16.11
C PHE A 249 1.29 12.34 -17.57
N GLU A 250 2.33 11.54 -17.86
CA GLU A 250 2.60 11.08 -19.23
C GLU A 250 1.47 10.19 -19.78
N MET A 251 0.87 9.35 -18.93
CA MET A 251 -0.33 8.59 -19.28
C MET A 251 -1.47 9.53 -19.70
N ALA A 252 -1.69 10.62 -18.96
CA ALA A 252 -2.68 11.62 -19.35
C ALA A 252 -2.37 12.22 -20.73
N GLN A 253 -1.11 12.56 -21.00
CA GLN A 253 -0.71 13.13 -22.29
C GLN A 253 -0.91 12.19 -23.47
N GLN A 254 -0.57 10.91 -23.31
CA GLN A 254 -0.79 9.91 -24.35
C GLN A 254 -2.28 9.66 -24.59
N LEU A 255 -3.10 9.60 -23.53
CA LEU A 255 -4.56 9.47 -23.66
C LEU A 255 -5.17 10.68 -24.38
N LEU A 256 -4.77 11.90 -24.05
CA LEU A 256 -5.25 13.11 -24.74
C LEU A 256 -4.83 13.12 -26.22
N ARG A 257 -3.62 12.68 -26.54
CA ARG A 257 -3.16 12.49 -27.94
C ARG A 257 -3.99 11.45 -28.70
N GLN A 258 -4.53 10.45 -28.00
CA GLN A 258 -5.47 9.46 -28.55
C GLN A 258 -6.90 10.02 -28.71
N GLY A 259 -7.18 11.25 -28.28
CA GLY A 259 -8.50 11.87 -28.32
C GLY A 259 -9.40 11.51 -27.13
N GLU A 260 -8.85 10.86 -26.12
CA GLU A 260 -9.56 10.51 -24.89
C GLU A 260 -9.69 11.71 -23.95
N LYS A 261 -10.62 11.62 -22.99
CA LYS A 261 -10.79 12.63 -21.94
C LYS A 261 -10.07 12.20 -20.66
N VAL A 262 -9.43 13.15 -19.99
CA VAL A 262 -8.85 12.97 -18.65
C VAL A 262 -9.54 13.94 -17.70
N ALA A 263 -10.20 13.40 -16.66
CA ALA A 263 -10.95 14.22 -15.70
C ALA A 263 -10.02 15.02 -14.79
N PHE A 264 -8.96 14.37 -14.28
CA PHE A 264 -7.90 15.01 -13.51
C PHE A 264 -6.71 14.06 -13.32
N VAL A 265 -5.58 14.62 -12.87
CA VAL A 265 -4.40 13.88 -12.41
C VAL A 265 -4.11 14.23 -10.95
N ALA A 266 -4.16 13.23 -10.07
CA ALA A 266 -3.75 13.35 -8.68
C ALA A 266 -2.23 13.14 -8.56
N ILE A 267 -1.49 14.21 -8.31
CA ILE A 267 -0.05 14.15 -8.06
C ILE A 267 0.18 13.98 -6.56
N LEU A 268 0.82 12.88 -6.15
CA LEU A 268 1.06 12.56 -4.75
C LEU A 268 2.55 12.76 -4.45
N ASP A 269 2.82 13.85 -3.74
CA ASP A 269 4.11 14.23 -3.16
C ASP A 269 5.32 14.15 -4.13
N THR A 270 5.19 14.78 -5.30
CA THR A 270 6.31 14.95 -6.24
C THR A 270 6.27 16.30 -6.94
N THR A 271 7.44 16.81 -7.29
CA THR A 271 7.59 17.98 -8.14
C THR A 271 7.24 17.69 -9.59
N ALA A 272 6.92 18.74 -10.34
CA ALA A 272 6.70 18.67 -11.76
C ALA A 272 7.98 18.24 -12.52
N PRO A 273 7.85 17.74 -13.76
CA PRO A 273 8.99 17.50 -14.63
C PRO A 273 9.85 18.77 -14.77
N GLN A 274 11.17 18.64 -14.58
CA GLN A 274 12.10 19.77 -14.67
C GLN A 274 13.29 19.40 -15.55
N LYS A 275 13.90 20.42 -16.17
CA LYS A 275 15.23 20.28 -16.79
C LYS A 275 16.21 19.87 -15.70
N SER A 276 16.81 18.70 -15.85
CA SER A 276 17.87 18.24 -14.95
C SER A 276 19.01 19.27 -14.90
N SER A 277 19.28 19.79 -13.71
CA SER A 277 20.65 20.21 -13.36
C SER A 277 21.52 18.96 -13.33
N ASP A 278 22.78 19.03 -13.79
CA ASP A 278 23.75 17.93 -13.66
C ASP A 278 23.71 17.37 -12.23
N ARG A 279 22.98 16.27 -12.02
CA ARG A 279 22.96 15.60 -10.72
C ARG A 279 24.27 14.83 -10.65
N PRO A 280 25.07 15.01 -9.59
CA PRO A 280 26.28 14.24 -9.43
C PRO A 280 25.94 12.75 -9.46
N GLU A 281 26.80 11.96 -10.11
CA GLU A 281 26.66 10.52 -10.12
C GLU A 281 26.66 10.00 -8.67
N VAL A 282 25.58 9.32 -8.29
CA VAL A 282 25.41 8.76 -6.94
C VAL A 282 25.86 7.30 -6.95
N ASP A 283 26.79 6.95 -6.06
CA ASP A 283 27.34 5.60 -5.96
C ASP A 283 26.33 4.56 -5.43
N ASP A 284 26.62 3.27 -5.67
CA ASP A 284 25.74 2.16 -5.28
C ASP A 284 25.50 2.09 -3.76
N ALA A 285 26.52 2.41 -2.95
CA ALA A 285 26.42 2.41 -1.51
C ALA A 285 25.35 3.39 -1.03
N THR A 286 25.35 4.61 -1.57
CA THR A 286 24.36 5.65 -1.23
C THR A 286 22.95 5.20 -1.61
N TRP A 287 22.76 4.63 -2.80
CA TRP A 287 21.46 4.09 -3.21
C TRP A 287 20.97 2.95 -2.31
N LEU A 288 21.87 2.05 -1.89
CA LEU A 288 21.53 0.96 -0.97
C LEU A 288 21.07 1.50 0.39
N ILE A 289 21.72 2.55 0.90
CA ILE A 289 21.29 3.21 2.14
C ILE A 289 19.93 3.89 1.97
N ASP A 290 19.69 4.57 0.86
CA ASP A 290 18.41 5.24 0.60
C ASP A 290 17.25 4.23 0.54
N ILE A 291 17.47 3.07 -0.09
CA ILE A 291 16.51 1.97 -0.08
C ILE A 291 16.26 1.50 1.35
N ALA A 292 17.30 1.24 2.13
CA ALA A 292 17.16 0.77 3.50
C ALA A 292 16.45 1.80 4.41
N LYS A 293 16.76 3.09 4.27
CA LYS A 293 16.08 4.19 4.98
C LYS A 293 14.63 4.35 4.56
N SER A 294 14.30 4.17 3.27
CA SER A 294 12.91 4.18 2.81
C SER A 294 12.10 3.06 3.46
N MET A 295 12.71 1.88 3.65
CA MET A 295 12.13 0.76 4.38
C MET A 295 11.97 1.08 5.88
N GLN A 296 12.95 1.71 6.53
CA GLN A 296 12.82 2.15 7.93
C GLN A 296 11.54 2.95 8.17
N VAL A 297 11.29 3.96 7.33
CA VAL A 297 10.12 4.83 7.48
C VAL A 297 8.83 4.06 7.20
N ALA A 298 8.82 3.22 6.16
CA ALA A 298 7.66 2.43 5.80
C ALA A 298 7.28 1.38 6.87
N PHE A 299 8.27 0.86 7.61
CA PHE A 299 8.08 -0.27 8.54
C PHE A 299 8.26 0.09 10.01
N ALA A 300 8.53 1.36 10.32
CA ALA A 300 8.84 1.82 11.68
C ALA A 300 9.93 0.95 12.36
N LYS A 301 10.98 0.65 11.58
CA LYS A 301 12.15 -0.12 12.02
C LYS A 301 13.37 0.78 11.97
N ASP A 302 14.14 0.84 13.05
CA ASP A 302 15.36 1.65 13.06
C ASP A 302 16.43 0.98 12.18
N VAL A 303 16.79 1.66 11.08
CA VAL A 303 17.88 1.27 10.19
C VAL A 303 19.06 2.21 10.48
N GLU A 304 19.99 1.70 11.26
CA GLU A 304 21.27 2.37 11.56
C GLU A 304 22.32 1.88 10.56
N MET A 305 22.31 2.47 9.36
CA MET A 305 23.26 2.13 8.30
C MET A 305 23.79 3.38 7.59
N ASP A 306 25.12 3.44 7.42
CA ASP A 306 25.83 4.52 6.74
C ASP A 306 26.48 4.04 5.45
N ALA A 307 26.59 4.95 4.47
CA ALA A 307 27.16 4.63 3.16
C ALA A 307 28.69 4.52 3.20
N GLU A 308 29.35 5.29 4.07
CA GLU A 308 30.83 5.38 4.10
C GLU A 308 31.52 4.03 4.29
N PRO A 309 31.12 3.16 5.24
CA PRO A 309 31.74 1.84 5.38
C PRO A 309 31.57 0.96 4.13
N LEU A 310 30.44 1.09 3.42
CA LEU A 310 30.10 0.29 2.24
C LEU A 310 30.91 0.69 1.01
N ARG A 311 31.24 1.98 0.85
CA ARG A 311 31.97 2.50 -0.33
C ARG A 311 33.33 1.83 -0.56
N SER A 312 33.96 1.35 0.51
CA SER A 312 35.24 0.65 0.42
C SER A 312 35.13 -0.81 -0.07
N LEU A 313 33.91 -1.37 -0.11
CA LEU A 313 33.67 -2.76 -0.43
C LEU A 313 33.29 -2.95 -1.91
N PRO A 314 33.66 -4.08 -2.55
CA PRO A 314 33.09 -4.46 -3.85
C PRO A 314 31.57 -4.61 -3.78
N LEU A 315 30.85 -4.33 -4.88
CA LEU A 315 29.38 -4.38 -4.93
C LEU A 315 28.79 -5.68 -4.37
N ALA A 316 29.38 -6.84 -4.69
CA ALA A 316 28.91 -8.12 -4.16
C ALA A 316 28.92 -8.19 -2.62
N GLN A 317 29.91 -7.57 -1.98
CA GLN A 317 30.01 -7.49 -0.52
C GLN A 317 29.05 -6.43 0.05
N GLN A 318 28.82 -5.31 -0.65
CA GLN A 318 27.79 -4.34 -0.28
C GLN A 318 26.40 -4.98 -0.27
N LEU A 319 26.04 -5.70 -1.35
CA LEU A 319 24.76 -6.41 -1.47
C LEU A 319 24.59 -7.45 -0.35
N GLN A 320 25.63 -8.23 -0.05
CA GLN A 320 25.58 -9.22 1.02
C GLN A 320 25.42 -8.57 2.41
N TYR A 321 26.10 -7.45 2.66
CA TYR A 321 25.98 -6.72 3.92
C TYR A 321 24.54 -6.23 4.12
N VAL A 322 23.98 -5.54 3.10
CA VAL A 322 22.62 -5.00 3.14
C VAL A 322 21.60 -6.13 3.28
N LEU A 323 21.76 -7.23 2.53
CA LEU A 323 20.93 -8.42 2.65
C LEU A 323 20.88 -8.93 4.09
N ASN A 324 22.04 -9.16 4.71
CA ASN A 324 22.13 -9.68 6.08
C ASN A 324 21.48 -8.72 7.08
N TYR A 325 21.72 -7.43 6.93
CA TYR A 325 21.17 -6.41 7.83
C TYR A 325 19.65 -6.32 7.72
N LEU A 326 19.11 -6.26 6.51
CA LEU A 326 17.65 -6.19 6.31
C LEU A 326 16.96 -7.49 6.75
N HIS A 327 17.60 -8.65 6.61
CA HIS A 327 17.11 -9.91 7.20
C HIS A 327 17.03 -9.85 8.74
N GLN A 328 18.05 -9.29 9.41
CA GLN A 328 18.04 -9.14 10.88
C GLN A 328 16.88 -8.27 11.38
N LEU A 329 16.40 -7.34 10.55
CA LEU A 329 15.29 -6.46 10.87
C LEU A 329 13.93 -6.99 10.42
N ASP A 330 13.88 -8.21 9.87
CA ASP A 330 12.70 -8.81 9.23
C ASP A 330 12.13 -7.93 8.09
N LEU A 331 13.01 -7.26 7.33
CA LEU A 331 12.64 -6.34 6.23
C LEU A 331 12.68 -6.98 4.83
N LEU A 332 13.10 -8.23 4.73
CA LEU A 332 13.14 -9.00 3.49
C LEU A 332 12.44 -10.36 3.65
N PRO A 333 11.94 -10.96 2.55
CA PRO A 333 11.45 -12.33 2.58
C PRO A 333 12.52 -13.29 3.10
N PRO A 334 12.17 -14.35 3.84
CA PRO A 334 13.14 -15.30 4.40
C PRO A 334 14.06 -15.96 3.36
N ASN A 335 13.59 -16.10 2.11
CA ASN A 335 14.33 -16.69 1.00
C ASN A 335 15.02 -15.64 0.10
N ALA A 336 14.98 -14.35 0.46
CA ALA A 336 15.66 -13.32 -0.29
C ALA A 336 17.18 -13.55 -0.27
N ASP A 337 17.80 -13.39 -1.43
CA ASP A 337 19.24 -13.51 -1.65
C ASP A 337 19.84 -12.19 -2.17
N THR A 338 21.11 -12.20 -2.57
CA THR A 338 21.76 -10.99 -3.09
C THR A 338 21.22 -10.55 -4.45
N THR A 339 20.63 -11.48 -5.21
CA THR A 339 19.91 -11.17 -6.46
C THR A 339 18.70 -10.30 -6.17
N TYR A 340 17.95 -10.63 -5.12
CA TYR A 340 16.81 -9.82 -4.67
C TYR A 340 17.21 -8.36 -4.39
N VAL A 341 18.26 -8.16 -3.57
CA VAL A 341 18.73 -6.81 -3.22
C VAL A 341 19.29 -6.08 -4.43
N LYS A 342 19.99 -6.79 -5.32
CA LYS A 342 20.48 -6.22 -6.59
C LYS A 342 19.33 -5.71 -7.46
N ASN A 343 18.23 -6.43 -7.53
CA ASN A 343 17.07 -6.05 -8.35
C ASN A 343 16.35 -4.84 -7.75
N LEU A 344 16.23 -4.76 -6.42
CA LEU A 344 15.78 -3.54 -5.74
C LEU A 344 16.66 -2.35 -6.08
N LEU A 345 17.99 -2.52 -6.01
CA LEU A 345 18.95 -1.48 -6.34
C LEU A 345 18.78 -1.00 -7.78
N GLN A 346 18.74 -1.92 -8.75
CA GLN A 346 18.61 -1.59 -10.16
C GLN A 346 17.28 -0.86 -10.46
N GLY A 347 16.16 -1.37 -9.95
CA GLY A 347 14.85 -0.75 -10.14
C GLY A 347 14.77 0.64 -9.50
N TYR A 348 15.28 0.78 -8.28
CA TYR A 348 15.30 2.07 -7.59
C TYR A 348 16.19 3.08 -8.31
N LYS A 349 17.39 2.68 -8.76
CA LYS A 349 18.27 3.55 -9.56
C LYS A 349 17.58 3.99 -10.86
N ALA A 350 17.08 3.05 -11.65
CA ALA A 350 16.43 3.36 -12.93
C ALA A 350 15.27 4.36 -12.77
N ASN A 351 14.40 4.15 -11.77
CA ASN A 351 13.25 5.02 -11.53
C ASN A 351 13.62 6.42 -10.98
N ASN A 352 14.76 6.56 -10.30
CA ASN A 352 15.20 7.85 -9.74
C ASN A 352 16.17 8.62 -10.65
N THR A 353 16.80 7.97 -11.64
CA THR A 353 17.71 8.61 -12.60
C THR A 353 17.07 8.91 -13.95
N VAL A 354 15.92 8.29 -14.26
CA VAL A 354 15.19 8.55 -15.51
C VAL A 354 14.84 10.02 -15.65
N GLN A 355 15.23 10.57 -16.79
CA GLN A 355 14.96 11.95 -17.15
C GLN A 355 13.62 12.02 -17.86
N TYR A 356 12.82 13.02 -17.48
CA TYR A 356 11.53 13.27 -18.12
C TYR A 356 11.26 14.76 -18.13
N LEU A 357 11.09 15.28 -19.34
CA LEU A 357 10.66 16.64 -19.61
C LEU A 357 9.81 16.62 -20.88
N PRO A 358 8.49 16.73 -20.77
CA PRO A 358 7.62 16.68 -21.95
C PRO A 358 7.83 17.95 -22.79
N GLU A 359 8.13 17.77 -24.09
CA GLU A 359 8.33 18.89 -25.03
C GLU A 359 7.01 19.44 -25.58
N ASP A 360 6.04 18.56 -25.84
CA ASP A 360 4.69 18.90 -26.31
C ASP A 360 3.67 18.24 -25.40
N PHE A 361 2.85 19.06 -24.72
CA PHE A 361 1.89 18.59 -23.73
C PHE A 361 0.62 19.42 -23.73
N GLN A 362 -0.49 18.77 -23.38
CA GLN A 362 -1.78 19.42 -23.18
C GLN A 362 -2.01 19.69 -21.69
N LEU A 363 -2.70 20.79 -21.39
CA LEU A 363 -3.00 21.16 -20.01
C LEU A 363 -4.14 20.29 -19.45
N VAL A 364 -3.94 19.75 -18.24
CA VAL A 364 -4.90 18.86 -17.55
C VAL A 364 -5.25 19.38 -16.17
N PRO A 365 -6.44 19.09 -15.60
CA PRO A 365 -6.72 19.46 -14.22
C PRO A 365 -5.79 18.69 -13.27
N ILE A 366 -5.08 19.41 -12.39
CA ILE A 366 -4.14 18.82 -11.43
C ILE A 366 -4.58 19.11 -9.99
N THR A 367 -4.57 18.06 -9.17
CA THR A 367 -4.61 18.17 -7.70
C THR A 367 -3.30 17.63 -7.15
N LEU A 368 -2.58 18.47 -6.40
CA LEU A 368 -1.31 18.11 -5.76
C LEU A 368 -1.55 17.81 -4.28
N PHE A 369 -1.32 16.56 -3.87
CA PHE A 369 -1.31 16.14 -2.47
C PHE A 369 0.10 16.20 -1.93
N ARG A 370 0.38 17.10 -0.99
CA ARG A 370 1.70 17.30 -0.38
C ARG A 370 1.73 16.74 1.02
N ALA A 371 2.77 15.99 1.35
CA ALA A 371 3.08 15.65 2.72
C ALA A 371 3.41 16.92 3.52
N SER A 372 2.96 16.97 4.77
CA SER A 372 3.15 18.14 5.63
C SER A 372 4.53 18.16 6.28
N GLU A 373 5.12 16.98 6.49
CA GLU A 373 6.47 16.80 7.01
C GLU A 373 7.44 16.60 5.85
N LEU A 374 8.37 17.53 5.66
CA LEU A 374 9.44 17.38 4.68
C LEU A 374 10.55 16.50 5.28
N ILE A 375 10.94 15.43 4.58
CA ILE A 375 12.02 14.55 5.04
C ILE A 375 13.39 15.26 4.89
N SER A 376 13.53 16.16 3.91
CA SER A 376 14.59 17.17 3.89
C SER A 376 14.25 18.30 2.91
N GLU A 377 14.33 19.56 3.36
CA GLU A 377 14.25 20.75 2.48
C GLU A 377 15.50 20.91 1.58
N GLU A 378 16.57 20.16 1.87
CA GLU A 378 17.91 20.35 1.29
C GLU A 378 18.04 19.97 -0.19
N ASN A 379 17.02 19.31 -0.78
CA ASN A 379 17.11 18.76 -2.14
C ASN A 379 16.16 19.40 -3.18
N LEU A 380 15.34 20.37 -2.79
CA LEU A 380 14.51 21.12 -3.74
C LEU A 380 15.30 22.27 -4.35
N PRO A 381 15.25 22.49 -5.67
CA PRO A 381 15.75 23.72 -6.28
C PRO A 381 15.15 24.94 -5.57
N SER A 382 15.95 25.98 -5.33
CA SER A 382 15.56 27.18 -4.59
C SER A 382 14.32 27.89 -5.16
N GLU A 383 14.04 27.72 -6.45
CA GLU A 383 12.84 28.26 -7.10
C GLU A 383 11.57 27.47 -6.71
N LEU A 384 11.69 26.17 -6.46
CA LEU A 384 10.58 25.31 -6.05
C LEU A 384 10.31 25.33 -4.55
N SER A 385 11.29 25.70 -3.72
CA SER A 385 11.11 25.78 -2.27
C SER A 385 10.08 26.85 -1.88
N VAL A 386 9.83 27.84 -2.73
CA VAL A 386 8.82 28.90 -2.54
C VAL A 386 7.54 28.71 -3.38
N ASP A 387 7.56 27.85 -4.40
CA ASP A 387 6.38 27.52 -5.20
C ASP A 387 5.55 26.42 -4.52
N MET A 388 4.37 26.80 -4.02
CA MET A 388 3.47 25.88 -3.34
C MET A 388 2.93 24.76 -4.23
N THR A 389 2.98 24.95 -5.55
CA THR A 389 2.56 23.96 -6.55
C THR A 389 3.70 23.07 -7.04
N TRP A 390 4.93 23.25 -6.53
CA TRP A 390 6.10 22.47 -6.90
C TRP A 390 6.31 22.36 -8.42
N GLY A 391 6.07 23.45 -9.15
CA GLY A 391 6.26 23.57 -10.58
C GLY A 391 5.11 23.05 -11.43
N TRP A 392 3.99 22.60 -10.84
CA TRP A 392 2.87 22.01 -11.61
C TRP A 392 1.98 23.05 -12.30
N THR A 393 2.05 24.32 -11.91
CA THR A 393 1.22 25.40 -12.49
C THR A 393 1.24 25.45 -14.03
N PRO A 394 2.38 25.38 -14.72
CA PRO A 394 2.43 25.42 -16.19
C PRO A 394 1.82 24.21 -16.89
N PHE A 395 1.54 23.13 -16.17
CA PHE A 395 1.01 21.87 -16.71
C PHE A 395 -0.51 21.73 -16.50
N SER A 396 -1.15 22.69 -15.82
CA SER A 396 -2.55 22.62 -15.44
C SER A 396 -3.44 23.61 -16.21
N ASN A 397 -4.65 23.19 -16.59
CA ASN A 397 -5.63 24.07 -17.24
C ASN A 397 -6.54 24.81 -16.24
N THR A 398 -6.51 24.41 -14.98
CA THR A 398 -7.14 25.07 -13.83
C THR A 398 -6.08 25.45 -12.80
N PRO A 399 -6.36 26.36 -11.86
CA PRO A 399 -5.50 26.53 -10.69
C PRO A 399 -5.22 25.17 -10.03
N VAL A 400 -3.95 24.86 -9.75
CA VAL A 400 -3.56 23.60 -9.11
C VAL A 400 -4.17 23.58 -7.70
N ASP A 401 -5.01 22.58 -7.43
CA ASP A 401 -5.59 22.38 -6.10
C ASP A 401 -4.54 21.71 -5.20
N VAL A 402 -4.02 22.42 -4.20
CA VAL A 402 -2.98 21.91 -3.29
C VAL A 402 -3.62 21.45 -1.98
N GLN A 403 -3.48 20.16 -1.68
CA GLN A 403 -4.02 19.51 -0.50
C GLN A 403 -2.88 19.01 0.40
N PHE A 404 -2.79 19.51 1.63
CA PHE A 404 -1.81 19.03 2.60
C PHE A 404 -2.31 17.77 3.32
N VAL A 405 -1.46 16.76 3.38
CA VAL A 405 -1.69 15.47 4.04
C VAL A 405 -0.67 15.33 5.18
N PRO A 406 -1.08 14.94 6.40
CA PRO A 406 -0.13 14.71 7.50
C PRO A 406 0.88 13.60 7.19
N GLY A 407 1.98 13.60 7.95
CA GLY A 407 3.10 12.71 7.73
C GLY A 407 4.04 13.20 6.63
N ASN A 408 4.91 12.31 6.22
CA ASN A 408 5.97 12.54 5.26
C ASN A 408 5.71 11.78 3.95
N HIS A 409 6.63 11.89 2.98
CA HIS A 409 6.55 11.25 1.66
C HIS A 409 6.07 9.80 1.70
N VAL A 410 6.53 9.02 2.70
CA VAL A 410 6.17 7.61 2.84
C VAL A 410 4.98 7.43 3.79
N THR A 411 5.00 8.06 4.96
CA THR A 411 4.00 7.83 6.01
C THR A 411 2.63 8.41 5.69
N MET A 412 2.51 9.36 4.74
CA MET A 412 1.21 9.83 4.26
C MET A 412 0.34 8.70 3.66
N MET A 413 0.98 7.60 3.22
CA MET A 413 0.32 6.41 2.67
C MET A 413 0.02 5.33 3.74
N THR A 414 0.44 5.54 4.99
CA THR A 414 0.29 4.58 6.08
C THR A 414 -0.66 5.10 7.16
N GLN A 415 -1.11 4.21 8.05
CA GLN A 415 -1.95 4.60 9.18
C GLN A 415 -1.13 5.41 10.21
N PRO A 416 -1.72 6.45 10.84
CA PRO A 416 -3.11 6.89 10.70
C PRO A 416 -3.37 7.84 9.51
N TYR A 417 -2.31 8.41 8.91
CA TYR A 417 -2.41 9.55 7.98
C TYR A 417 -3.15 9.25 6.67
N VAL A 418 -3.11 7.99 6.20
CA VAL A 418 -3.82 7.54 5.00
C VAL A 418 -5.34 7.73 5.08
N GLN A 419 -5.92 7.78 6.29
CA GLN A 419 -7.35 8.06 6.47
C GLN A 419 -7.68 9.50 6.09
N GLU A 420 -6.90 10.46 6.62
CA GLU A 420 -7.07 11.87 6.27
C GLU A 420 -6.77 12.12 4.80
N PHE A 421 -5.76 11.44 4.25
CA PHE A 421 -5.50 11.48 2.82
C PHE A 421 -6.73 11.03 2.01
N ALA A 422 -7.32 9.88 2.36
CA ALA A 422 -8.50 9.37 1.66
C ALA A 422 -9.68 10.34 1.72
N GLU A 423 -9.94 11.01 2.85
CA GLU A 423 -11.02 12.01 2.96
C GLU A 423 -10.80 13.24 2.05
N LYS A 424 -9.56 13.73 1.97
CA LYS A 424 -9.21 14.83 1.04
C LYS A 424 -9.39 14.37 -0.41
N LEU A 425 -8.90 13.19 -0.75
CA LEU A 425 -9.05 12.63 -2.09
C LEU A 425 -10.52 12.39 -2.47
N LYS A 426 -11.36 11.87 -1.56
CA LYS A 426 -12.82 11.77 -1.76
C LYS A 426 -13.44 13.13 -2.08
N THR A 427 -13.08 14.15 -1.32
CA THR A 427 -13.60 15.51 -1.49
C THR A 427 -13.23 16.06 -2.88
N CYS A 428 -12.01 15.86 -3.34
CA CYS A 428 -11.58 16.25 -4.69
C CYS A 428 -12.32 15.47 -5.78
N LEU A 429 -12.44 14.15 -5.65
CA LEU A 429 -13.18 13.29 -6.59
C LEU A 429 -14.64 13.72 -6.72
N GLN A 430 -15.32 14.01 -5.60
CA GLN A 430 -16.71 14.48 -5.59
C GLN A 430 -16.87 15.82 -6.32
N LYS A 431 -15.96 16.77 -6.09
CA LYS A 431 -15.97 18.07 -6.79
C LYS A 431 -15.88 17.88 -8.30
N ILE A 432 -14.96 17.05 -8.78
CA ILE A 432 -14.75 16.81 -10.22
C ILE A 432 -15.98 16.13 -10.86
N GLN A 433 -16.57 15.16 -10.15
CA GLN A 433 -17.78 14.47 -10.61
C GLN A 433 -18.99 15.43 -10.71
N SER A 434 -19.10 16.39 -9.79
CA SER A 434 -20.20 17.37 -9.81
C SER A 434 -20.13 18.38 -10.96
N VAL A 435 -18.96 18.61 -11.54
CA VAL A 435 -18.74 19.53 -12.68
C VAL A 435 -18.95 18.83 -14.03
N SER A 436 -18.96 17.49 -14.04
CA SER A 436 -19.07 16.66 -15.24
C SER A 436 -20.52 16.25 -15.58
N LEU A 437 -21.49 16.59 -14.71
CA LEU A 437 -22.94 16.47 -14.91
C LEU A 437 -23.49 17.81 -15.39
#